data_AF-A0A8C2BSY5-F1
#
_entry.id   AF-A0A8C2BSY5-F1
#
_cell.length_a   1.000
_cell.length_b   1.000
_cell.length_c   1.000
_cell.angle_alpha   90.00
_cell.angle_beta   90.00
_cell.angle_gamma   90.00
#
_symmetry.space_group_name_H-M   'P 1'
#
loop_
_entity.id
_entity.type
_entity.pdbx_description
1 polymer ?
#
loop_
_entity_poly.entity_id
_entity_poly.type
_entity_poly.pdbx_seq_one_letter_code
_entity_poly.pdbx_strand_id
1 'polypeptide(L)'
;MNDDDELMTSFHSGQLHANAASVPDGLCWVSILSCLLLACSYVGSLYVWKSDLPRDHPAVIKRRFTSVLIVSALSPVFVWAWKEFTGIQTGPSLLALMGIRLEGLIPAIILPLLLTMVLFLGPLIHLAMDCPWGFMDGIKVVVDPCFWSLCLSDMRWLRNQVVAPLTEELVFRACMLPMLVPCAGPSTAIFTCPLFFGVAHFHHVIELLRFRQGTVSGIFLSAVFQFSYTAVFGAYTAFIFIRTGHLVGPVLCHSFCNYMGFPAVSTALDHPHRLTILSFYILGVVLFFLLIFSMTDPLFYGFPTPVCTLTSTPGSICS
;
A
#
# COMPACT_ATOMS: atom_id res chain seq x y z
N MET A 1 38.53 -40.60 26.28
CA MET A 1 38.62 -39.31 25.56
C MET A 1 37.72 -39.38 24.33
N ASN A 2 36.43 -39.71 24.54
CA ASN A 2 35.41 -39.79 23.49
C ASN A 2 33.98 -39.54 24.05
N ASP A 3 33.78 -39.53 25.37
CA ASP A 3 32.44 -39.31 25.97
C ASP A 3 32.01 -37.83 26.04
N ASP A 4 32.96 -36.88 26.02
CA ASP A 4 32.66 -35.44 26.08
C ASP A 4 32.17 -34.86 24.74
N ASP A 5 32.58 -35.46 23.60
CA ASP A 5 32.17 -35.02 22.26
C ASP A 5 30.73 -35.45 21.92
N GLU A 6 30.26 -36.59 22.45
CA GLU A 6 28.86 -37.04 22.30
C GLU A 6 27.89 -36.19 23.13
N LEU A 7 28.32 -35.72 24.31
CA LEU A 7 27.52 -34.83 25.15
C LEU A 7 27.40 -33.43 24.52
N MET A 8 28.47 -32.93 23.90
CA MET A 8 28.49 -31.61 23.26
C MET A 8 27.70 -31.58 21.94
N THR A 9 27.72 -32.67 21.18
CA THR A 9 26.88 -32.84 19.97
C THR A 9 25.41 -33.04 20.31
N SER A 10 25.09 -33.71 21.41
CA SER A 10 23.72 -33.82 21.94
C SER A 10 23.18 -32.45 22.43
N PHE A 11 23.99 -31.65 23.12
CA PHE A 11 23.62 -30.30 23.55
C PHE A 11 23.40 -29.35 22.36
N HIS A 12 24.24 -29.43 21.33
CA HIS A 12 24.07 -28.64 20.11
C HIS A 12 22.87 -29.07 19.27
N SER A 13 22.58 -30.37 19.20
CA SER A 13 21.37 -30.92 18.56
C SER A 13 20.09 -30.53 19.31
N GLY A 14 20.13 -30.53 20.65
CA GLY A 14 19.03 -30.10 21.51
C GLY A 14 18.72 -28.59 21.44
N GLN A 15 19.71 -27.74 21.16
CA GLN A 15 19.52 -26.30 20.97
C GLN A 15 19.07 -25.91 19.55
N LEU A 16 19.45 -26.66 18.52
CA LEU A 16 18.98 -26.40 17.14
C LEU A 16 17.51 -26.77 16.94
N HIS A 17 16.95 -27.66 17.76
CA HIS A 17 15.52 -27.96 17.77
C HIS A 17 14.68 -26.97 18.61
N ALA A 18 15.29 -26.06 19.37
CA ALA A 18 14.59 -25.21 20.33
C ALA A 18 14.07 -23.87 19.78
N ASN A 19 14.38 -23.48 18.53
CA ASN A 19 13.98 -22.17 17.98
C ASN A 19 13.31 -22.21 16.60
N ALA A 20 12.90 -23.37 16.11
CA ALA A 20 11.89 -23.42 15.06
C ALA A 20 10.53 -23.18 15.73
N ALA A 21 10.14 -21.91 15.91
CA ALA A 21 8.79 -21.57 16.32
C ALA A 21 7.82 -22.23 15.32
N SER A 22 7.25 -23.37 15.70
CA SER A 22 6.22 -24.04 14.93
C SER A 22 5.09 -23.03 14.75
N VAL A 23 4.79 -22.70 13.50
CA VAL A 23 3.64 -21.86 13.16
C VAL A 23 2.43 -22.43 13.90
N PRO A 24 1.76 -21.66 14.79
CA PRO A 24 0.64 -22.17 15.56
C PRO A 24 -0.40 -22.82 14.65
N ASP A 25 -0.91 -23.99 15.04
CA ASP A 25 -1.95 -24.69 14.30
C ASP A 25 -3.14 -23.74 14.06
N GLY A 26 -3.49 -23.53 12.79
CA GLY A 26 -4.58 -22.63 12.40
C GLY A 26 -4.21 -21.15 12.25
N LEU A 27 -2.94 -20.74 12.41
CA LEU A 27 -2.50 -19.35 12.21
C LEU A 27 -2.98 -18.78 10.88
N CYS A 28 -2.77 -19.51 9.78
CA CYS A 28 -3.17 -19.08 8.44
C CYS A 28 -4.66 -18.77 8.36
N TRP A 29 -5.50 -19.61 8.95
CA TRP A 29 -6.95 -19.43 8.97
C TRP A 29 -7.36 -18.21 9.78
N VAL A 30 -6.77 -18.03 10.96
CA VAL A 30 -7.02 -16.86 11.82
C VAL A 30 -6.59 -15.57 11.11
N SER A 31 -5.42 -15.55 10.47
CA SER A 31 -4.91 -14.41 9.71
C SER A 31 -5.81 -14.07 8.52
N ILE A 32 -6.19 -15.06 7.70
CA ILE A 32 -7.06 -14.87 6.54
C ILE A 32 -8.43 -14.37 6.98
N LEU A 33 -9.03 -14.97 8.02
CA LEU A 33 -10.32 -14.56 8.55
C LEU A 33 -10.27 -13.13 9.11
N SER A 34 -9.21 -12.79 9.85
CA SER A 34 -9.02 -11.43 10.40
C SER A 34 -8.89 -10.40 9.27
N CYS A 35 -8.15 -10.71 8.21
CA CYS A 35 -8.02 -9.86 7.03
C CYS A 35 -9.37 -9.71 6.29
N LEU A 36 -10.12 -10.80 6.12
CA LEU A 36 -11.44 -10.76 5.49
C LEU A 36 -12.43 -9.91 6.29
N LEU A 37 -12.50 -10.12 7.61
CA LEU A 37 -13.34 -9.33 8.50
C LEU A 37 -12.98 -7.84 8.45
N LEU A 38 -11.68 -7.54 8.45
CA LEU A 38 -11.20 -6.17 8.36
C LEU A 38 -11.57 -5.54 7.00
N ALA A 39 -11.37 -6.25 5.89
CA ALA A 39 -11.77 -5.78 4.55
C ALA A 39 -13.29 -5.54 4.45
N CYS A 40 -14.10 -6.49 4.94
CA CYS A 40 -15.56 -6.37 4.98
C CYS A 40 -16.02 -5.21 5.86
N SER A 41 -15.39 -4.99 7.02
CA SER A 41 -15.73 -3.86 7.90
C SER A 41 -15.39 -2.51 7.25
N TYR A 42 -14.25 -2.42 6.57
CA TYR A 42 -13.85 -1.22 5.83
C TYR A 42 -14.83 -0.90 4.71
N VAL A 43 -15.15 -1.88 3.84
CA VAL A 43 -16.11 -1.68 2.74
C VAL A 43 -17.52 -1.42 3.29
N GLY A 44 -17.95 -2.16 4.30
CA GLY A 44 -19.25 -1.99 4.94
C GLY A 44 -19.45 -0.59 5.52
N SER A 45 -18.39 0.02 6.04
CA SER A 45 -18.40 1.40 6.57
C SER A 45 -18.87 2.44 5.55
N LEU A 46 -18.58 2.22 4.25
CA LEU A 46 -19.01 3.11 3.17
C LEU A 46 -20.53 3.10 2.94
N TYR A 47 -21.22 2.05 3.40
CA TYR A 47 -22.64 1.80 3.17
C TYR A 47 -23.51 1.98 4.42
N VAL A 48 -22.92 2.27 5.59
CA VAL A 48 -23.65 2.53 6.84
C VAL A 48 -24.71 3.62 6.65
N TRP A 49 -24.37 4.64 5.87
CA TRP A 49 -25.25 5.77 5.60
C TRP A 49 -25.97 5.58 4.25
N LYS A 50 -27.22 5.08 4.29
CA LYS A 50 -28.10 5.08 3.12
C LYS A 50 -28.36 6.51 2.66
N SER A 51 -28.20 6.76 1.36
CA SER A 51 -28.43 8.06 0.73
C SER A 51 -28.86 7.85 -0.71
N ASP A 52 -29.87 8.60 -1.15
CA ASP A 52 -30.31 8.65 -2.55
C ASP A 52 -29.50 9.67 -3.38
N LEU A 53 -28.63 10.45 -2.73
CA LEU A 53 -27.73 11.41 -3.37
C LEU A 53 -26.49 10.72 -3.99
N PRO A 54 -25.93 11.28 -5.08
CA PRO A 54 -24.69 10.80 -5.69
C PRO A 54 -23.52 10.80 -4.69
N ARG A 55 -22.57 9.87 -4.87
CA ARG A 55 -21.39 9.69 -3.99
C ARG A 55 -20.53 10.94 -3.82
N ASP A 56 -20.48 11.79 -4.84
CA ASP A 56 -19.65 12.99 -4.89
C ASP A 56 -20.36 14.22 -4.30
N HIS A 57 -21.53 14.03 -3.68
CA HIS A 57 -22.23 15.05 -2.93
C HIS A 57 -21.53 15.28 -1.57
N PRO A 58 -21.24 16.53 -1.17
CA PRO A 58 -20.42 16.83 0.01
C PRO A 58 -20.95 16.24 1.33
N ALA A 59 -22.28 16.17 1.49
CA ALA A 59 -22.89 15.53 2.66
C ALA A 59 -22.64 14.01 2.73
N VAL A 60 -22.61 13.33 1.58
CA VAL A 60 -22.31 11.89 1.50
C VAL A 60 -20.83 11.65 1.77
N ILE A 61 -19.95 12.49 1.21
CA ILE A 61 -18.51 12.46 1.46
C ILE A 61 -18.22 12.58 2.96
N LYS A 62 -18.77 13.58 3.64
CA LYS A 62 -18.55 13.78 5.09
C LYS A 62 -18.98 12.58 5.93
N ARG A 63 -20.15 12.00 5.66
CA ARG A 63 -20.65 10.83 6.41
C ARG A 63 -19.81 9.58 6.17
N ARG A 64 -19.44 9.31 4.91
CA ARG A 64 -18.55 8.19 4.55
C ARG A 64 -17.16 8.37 5.15
N PHE A 65 -16.61 9.58 5.13
CA PHE A 65 -15.35 9.91 5.80
C PHE A 65 -15.38 9.56 7.28
N THR A 66 -16.40 10.02 8.01
CA THR A 66 -16.50 9.73 9.45
C THR A 66 -16.51 8.23 9.70
N SER A 67 -17.29 7.46 8.93
CA SER A 67 -17.35 6.01 9.09
C SER A 67 -16.03 5.31 8.77
N VAL A 68 -15.37 5.71 7.68
CA VAL A 68 -14.08 5.14 7.26
C VAL A 68 -13.00 5.46 8.29
N LEU A 69 -12.93 6.70 8.77
CA LEU A 69 -11.97 7.11 9.79
C LEU A 69 -12.17 6.35 11.11
N ILE A 70 -13.42 6.10 11.52
CA ILE A 70 -13.71 5.28 12.71
C ILE A 70 -13.19 3.86 12.52
N VAL A 71 -13.52 3.21 11.39
CA VAL A 71 -13.07 1.83 11.13
C VAL A 71 -11.55 1.76 11.01
N SER A 72 -10.92 2.73 10.36
CA SER A 72 -9.46 2.84 10.28
C SER A 72 -8.82 3.04 11.66
N ALA A 73 -9.39 3.86 12.52
CA ALA A 73 -8.91 4.06 13.89
C ALA A 73 -9.05 2.81 14.77
N LEU A 74 -10.06 1.96 14.49
CA LEU A 74 -10.27 0.68 15.17
C LEU A 74 -9.44 -0.48 14.57
N SER A 75 -8.92 -0.33 13.35
CA SER A 75 -8.15 -1.39 12.67
C SER A 75 -6.89 -1.88 13.43
N PRO A 76 -6.13 -1.06 14.18
CA PRO A 76 -5.03 -1.55 15.02
C PRO A 76 -5.49 -2.57 16.07
N VAL A 77 -6.75 -2.49 16.54
CA VAL A 77 -7.33 -3.43 17.51
C VAL A 77 -7.43 -4.84 16.92
N PHE A 78 -7.66 -4.96 15.60
CA PHE A 78 -7.65 -6.27 14.93
C PHE A 78 -6.27 -6.90 14.97
N VAL A 79 -5.21 -6.12 14.72
CA VAL A 79 -3.82 -6.59 14.77
C VAL A 79 -3.45 -6.99 16.20
N TRP A 80 -3.85 -6.18 17.19
CA TRP A 80 -3.66 -6.50 18.59
C TRP A 80 -4.39 -7.79 19.00
N ALA A 81 -5.68 -7.92 18.70
CA ALA A 81 -6.47 -9.11 19.01
C ALA A 81 -5.93 -10.37 18.32
N TRP A 82 -5.51 -10.25 17.05
CA TRP A 82 -4.83 -11.32 16.33
C TRP A 82 -3.52 -11.73 17.01
N LYS A 83 -2.71 -10.76 17.47
CA LYS A 83 -1.46 -11.02 18.18
C LYS A 83 -1.71 -11.77 19.49
N GLU A 84 -2.67 -11.32 20.30
CA GLU A 84 -3.03 -11.97 21.57
C GLU A 84 -3.57 -13.39 21.35
N PHE A 85 -4.41 -13.59 20.33
CA PHE A 85 -5.00 -14.89 20.02
C PHE A 85 -3.98 -15.91 19.49
N THR A 86 -3.03 -15.45 18.69
CA THR A 86 -2.01 -16.32 18.06
C THR A 86 -0.81 -16.56 18.97
N GLY A 87 -0.64 -15.76 20.02
CA GLY A 87 0.48 -15.87 20.97
C GLY A 87 1.85 -15.59 20.34
N ILE A 88 1.89 -14.99 19.14
CA ILE A 88 3.15 -14.70 18.46
C ILE A 88 3.92 -13.64 19.27
N GLN A 89 5.07 -14.03 19.79
CA GLN A 89 5.98 -13.12 20.45
C GLN A 89 6.64 -12.23 19.39
N THR A 90 6.21 -10.98 19.33
CA THR A 90 6.81 -9.98 18.46
C THR A 90 7.85 -9.21 19.26
N GLY A 91 9.10 -9.20 18.81
CA GLY A 91 10.12 -8.28 19.36
C GLY A 91 9.70 -6.81 19.21
N PRO A 92 9.18 -6.38 18.03
CA PRO A 92 8.69 -5.01 17.84
C PRO A 92 7.36 -4.71 18.54
N SER A 93 7.13 -3.42 18.84
CA SER A 93 5.84 -2.91 19.31
C SER A 93 4.75 -2.98 18.23
N LEU A 94 3.48 -2.93 18.62
CA LEU A 94 2.36 -2.93 17.67
C LEU A 94 2.47 -1.80 16.63
N LEU A 95 2.83 -0.59 17.08
CA LEU A 95 3.03 0.56 16.19
C LEU A 95 4.19 0.33 15.21
N ALA A 96 5.27 -0.29 15.66
CA ALA A 96 6.38 -0.63 14.78
C ALA A 96 5.98 -1.68 13.71
N LEU A 97 5.18 -2.70 14.08
CA LEU A 97 4.63 -3.67 13.11
C LEU A 97 3.75 -3.01 12.06
N MET A 98 3.01 -1.98 12.45
CA MET A 98 2.18 -1.15 11.58
C MET A 98 3.00 -0.12 10.78
N GLY A 99 4.33 -0.11 10.92
CA GLY A 99 5.22 0.81 10.22
C GLY A 99 5.17 2.27 10.70
N ILE A 100 4.72 2.48 11.94
CA ILE A 100 4.73 3.77 12.63
C ILE A 100 5.99 3.80 13.53
N ARG A 101 7.10 4.27 12.95
CA ARG A 101 8.41 4.39 13.60
C ARG A 101 9.20 5.58 13.03
N LEU A 102 10.16 6.09 13.81
CA LEU A 102 10.98 7.26 13.45
C LEU A 102 12.32 6.89 12.78
N GLU A 103 12.92 5.77 13.18
CA GLU A 103 14.14 5.25 12.57
C GLU A 103 13.86 4.93 11.10
N GLY A 104 14.66 5.46 10.17
CA GLY A 104 14.43 5.26 8.73
C GLY A 104 13.34 6.13 8.10
N LEU A 105 12.71 7.05 8.85
CA LEU A 105 11.54 7.79 8.36
C LEU A 105 11.84 8.72 7.17
N ILE A 106 12.97 9.42 7.18
CA ILE A 106 13.36 10.33 6.09
C ILE A 106 13.54 9.57 4.77
N PRO A 107 14.36 8.50 4.69
CA PRO A 107 14.45 7.73 3.46
C PRO A 107 13.09 7.10 3.08
N ALA A 108 12.26 6.70 4.05
CA ALA A 108 10.92 6.14 3.78
C ALA A 108 9.96 7.14 3.13
N ILE A 109 10.14 8.44 3.37
CA ILE A 109 9.41 9.51 2.69
C ILE A 109 9.96 9.74 1.29
N ILE A 110 11.29 9.80 1.15
CA ILE A 110 11.93 10.30 -0.07
C ILE A 110 12.09 9.22 -1.13
N LEU A 111 12.69 8.07 -0.77
CA LEU A 111 13.13 7.09 -1.76
C LEU A 111 11.98 6.34 -2.43
N PRO A 112 10.93 5.85 -1.72
CA PRO A 112 9.78 5.22 -2.37
C PRO A 112 9.01 6.20 -3.26
N LEU A 113 8.85 7.45 -2.82
CA LEU A 113 8.18 8.48 -3.60
C LEU A 113 8.98 8.79 -4.88
N LEU A 114 10.30 9.00 -4.76
CA LEU A 114 11.17 9.23 -5.90
C LEU A 114 11.14 8.06 -6.88
N LEU A 115 11.19 6.82 -6.38
CA LEU A 115 11.05 5.61 -7.20
C LEU A 115 9.71 5.59 -7.96
N THR A 116 8.61 6.02 -7.31
CA THR A 116 7.30 6.15 -7.97
C THR A 116 7.32 7.27 -9.02
N MET A 117 7.96 8.40 -8.75
CA MET A 117 8.12 9.47 -9.73
C MET A 117 8.95 9.03 -10.95
N VAL A 118 9.97 8.19 -10.75
CA VAL A 118 10.74 7.57 -11.85
C VAL A 118 9.85 6.68 -12.70
N LEU A 119 8.99 5.86 -12.10
CA LEU A 119 8.00 5.06 -12.84
C LEU A 119 7.08 5.95 -13.70
N PHE A 120 6.71 7.12 -13.16
CA PHE A 120 5.87 8.12 -13.82
C PHE A 120 6.65 9.17 -14.61
N LEU A 121 7.92 8.92 -14.95
CA LEU A 121 8.76 9.89 -15.66
C LEU A 121 8.14 10.34 -16.99
N GLY A 122 7.57 9.41 -17.75
CA GLY A 122 6.85 9.71 -18.99
C GLY A 122 5.68 10.70 -18.80
N PRO A 123 4.67 10.38 -17.96
CA PRO A 123 3.60 11.31 -17.60
C PRO A 123 4.07 12.65 -17.06
N LEU A 124 5.13 12.69 -16.25
CA LEU A 124 5.70 13.94 -15.71
C LEU A 124 6.28 14.82 -16.82
N ILE A 125 7.04 14.23 -17.75
CA ILE A 125 7.58 14.94 -18.91
C ILE A 125 6.46 15.42 -19.85
N HIS A 126 5.41 14.61 -20.03
CA HIS A 126 4.23 15.03 -20.78
C HIS A 126 3.60 16.28 -20.15
N LEU A 127 3.32 16.25 -18.85
CA LEU A 127 2.74 17.40 -18.13
C LEU A 127 3.65 18.63 -18.18
N ALA A 128 4.97 18.43 -18.08
CA ALA A 128 5.94 19.52 -18.14
C ALA A 128 5.99 20.19 -19.53
N MET A 129 5.76 19.44 -20.62
CA MET A 129 5.72 19.99 -21.97
C MET A 129 4.41 20.68 -22.31
N ASP A 130 3.29 20.20 -21.74
CA ASP A 130 1.98 20.83 -21.91
C ASP A 130 1.82 22.09 -21.05
N CYS A 131 2.58 22.22 -19.96
CA CYS A 131 2.52 23.39 -19.10
C CYS A 131 3.22 24.60 -19.74
N PRO A 132 2.51 25.73 -19.97
CA PRO A 132 3.14 26.97 -20.45
C PRO A 132 3.94 27.69 -19.36
N TRP A 133 3.99 27.14 -18.14
CA TRP A 133 4.56 27.76 -16.95
C TRP A 133 6.03 27.37 -16.84
N GLY A 134 6.91 28.33 -16.55
CA GLY A 134 8.29 28.01 -16.23
C GLY A 134 8.39 27.22 -14.92
N PHE A 135 9.47 26.48 -14.73
CA PHE A 135 9.77 25.76 -13.48
C PHE A 135 9.59 26.64 -12.23
N MET A 136 9.99 27.92 -12.32
CA MET A 136 9.87 28.90 -11.25
C MET A 136 8.43 29.19 -10.85
N ASP A 137 7.49 29.18 -11.81
CA ASP A 137 6.08 29.43 -11.54
C ASP A 137 5.42 28.19 -10.90
N GLY A 138 5.85 26.99 -11.28
CA GLY A 138 5.50 25.76 -10.57
C GLY A 138 5.92 25.79 -9.10
N ILE A 139 7.16 26.22 -8.81
CA ILE A 139 7.64 26.40 -7.43
C ILE A 139 6.77 27.40 -6.67
N LYS A 140 6.42 28.55 -7.27
CA LYS A 140 5.57 29.55 -6.62
C LYS A 140 4.22 28.97 -6.19
N VAL A 141 3.58 28.16 -7.05
CA VAL A 141 2.31 27.50 -6.73
C VAL A 141 2.46 26.50 -5.59
N VAL A 142 3.54 25.70 -5.59
CA VAL A 142 3.81 24.73 -4.52
C VAL A 142 4.08 25.40 -3.17
N VAL A 143 4.63 26.62 -3.16
CA VAL A 143 4.93 27.37 -1.93
C VAL A 143 3.76 28.28 -1.50
N ASP A 144 2.77 28.52 -2.36
CA ASP A 144 1.65 29.41 -2.08
C ASP A 144 0.69 28.83 -1.02
N PRO A 145 0.59 29.44 0.19
CA PRO A 145 -0.32 28.98 1.22
C PRO A 145 -1.79 29.06 0.81
N CYS A 146 -2.16 30.01 -0.07
CA CYS A 146 -3.52 30.16 -0.55
C CYS A 146 -3.92 28.94 -1.38
N PHE A 147 -3.06 28.49 -2.29
CA PHE A 147 -3.28 27.28 -3.09
C PHE A 147 -3.60 26.07 -2.20
N TRP A 148 -2.78 25.81 -1.19
CA TRP A 148 -3.02 24.70 -0.25
C TRP A 148 -4.28 24.88 0.59
N SER A 149 -4.62 26.12 0.98
CA SER A 149 -5.88 26.41 1.67
C SER A 149 -7.10 26.06 0.81
N LEU A 150 -7.07 26.36 -0.49
CA LEU A 150 -8.12 25.96 -1.42
C LEU A 150 -8.19 24.43 -1.56
N CYS A 151 -7.04 23.76 -1.75
CA CYS A 151 -6.98 22.30 -1.84
C CYS A 151 -7.54 21.61 -0.59
N LEU A 152 -7.16 22.06 0.60
CA LEU A 152 -7.63 21.52 1.87
C LEU A 152 -9.12 21.81 2.13
N SER A 153 -9.64 22.90 1.55
CA SER A 153 -11.06 23.24 1.62
C SER A 153 -11.92 22.39 0.66
N ASP A 154 -11.33 21.84 -0.42
CA ASP A 154 -12.01 20.92 -1.32
C ASP A 154 -12.06 19.50 -0.73
N MET A 155 -13.27 19.10 -0.34
CA MET A 155 -13.54 17.77 0.23
C MET A 155 -13.20 16.62 -0.73
N ARG A 156 -13.28 16.83 -2.05
CA ARG A 156 -12.91 15.80 -3.04
C ARG A 156 -11.40 15.66 -3.14
N TRP A 157 -10.68 16.77 -3.15
CA TRP A 157 -9.22 16.77 -3.10
C TRP A 157 -8.74 16.08 -1.82
N LEU A 158 -9.28 16.49 -0.66
CA LEU A 158 -8.94 15.90 0.63
C LEU A 158 -9.23 14.39 0.68
N ARG A 159 -10.35 13.94 0.10
CA ARG A 159 -10.65 12.50 -0.07
C ARG A 159 -9.53 11.80 -0.81
N ASN A 160 -9.27 12.25 -2.04
CA ASN A 160 -8.49 11.51 -3.01
C ASN A 160 -7.00 11.57 -2.67
N GLN A 161 -6.54 12.66 -2.06
CA GLN A 161 -5.12 12.92 -1.85
C GLN A 161 -4.65 12.62 -0.43
N VAL A 162 -5.54 12.60 0.57
CA VAL A 162 -5.14 12.42 1.97
C VAL A 162 -5.90 11.28 2.62
N VAL A 163 -7.24 11.38 2.71
CA VAL A 163 -8.03 10.45 3.52
C VAL A 163 -7.97 9.04 2.94
N ALA A 164 -8.32 8.86 1.66
CA ALA A 164 -8.33 7.54 1.05
C ALA A 164 -6.94 6.87 1.03
N PRO A 165 -5.85 7.54 0.59
CA PRO A 165 -4.51 6.99 0.70
C PRO A 165 -4.14 6.57 2.12
N LEU A 166 -4.38 7.43 3.11
CA LEU A 166 -4.04 7.14 4.50
C LEU A 166 -4.83 5.95 5.05
N THR A 167 -6.15 5.95 4.87
CA THR A 167 -7.03 4.93 5.46
C THR A 167 -6.89 3.59 4.78
N GLU A 168 -6.70 3.58 3.46
CA GLU A 168 -6.50 2.36 2.69
C GLU A 168 -5.13 1.73 2.98
N GLU A 169 -4.05 2.49 2.97
CA GLU A 169 -2.73 1.93 3.30
C GLU A 169 -2.64 1.51 4.77
N LEU A 170 -3.28 2.22 5.70
CA LEU A 170 -3.33 1.80 7.10
C LEU A 170 -4.01 0.42 7.24
N VAL A 171 -5.20 0.28 6.66
CA VAL A 171 -6.01 -0.93 6.82
C VAL A 171 -5.42 -2.10 6.03
N PHE A 172 -5.08 -1.90 4.77
CA PHE A 172 -4.66 -2.97 3.88
C PHE A 172 -3.16 -3.27 3.94
N ARG A 173 -2.29 -2.35 4.37
CA ARG A 173 -0.83 -2.62 4.46
C ARG A 173 -0.44 -2.74 5.92
N ALA A 174 -0.61 -1.68 6.70
CA ALA A 174 -0.14 -1.66 8.07
C ALA A 174 -0.87 -2.65 8.99
N CYS A 175 -2.13 -2.97 8.75
CA CYS A 175 -2.86 -3.95 9.56
C CYS A 175 -2.82 -5.37 8.95
N MET A 176 -3.11 -5.54 7.66
CA MET A 176 -3.21 -6.88 7.07
C MET A 176 -1.86 -7.58 6.85
N LEU A 177 -0.81 -6.86 6.41
CA LEU A 177 0.48 -7.51 6.11
C LEU A 177 1.14 -8.14 7.35
N PRO A 178 1.17 -7.50 8.53
CA PRO A 178 1.68 -8.15 9.75
C PRO A 178 0.93 -9.43 10.13
N MET A 179 -0.36 -9.54 9.80
CA MET A 179 -1.14 -10.75 10.04
C MET A 179 -0.86 -11.84 8.99
N LEU A 180 -0.61 -11.47 7.72
CA LEU A 180 -0.41 -12.41 6.61
C LEU A 180 1.04 -12.93 6.48
N VAL A 181 2.03 -12.11 6.78
CA VAL A 181 3.46 -12.46 6.62
C VAL A 181 3.88 -13.69 7.42
N PRO A 182 3.52 -13.83 8.71
CA PRO A 182 3.86 -15.02 9.50
C PRO A 182 3.38 -16.34 8.90
N CYS A 183 2.26 -16.30 8.17
CA CYS A 183 1.60 -17.51 7.67
C CYS A 183 1.91 -17.82 6.20
N ALA A 184 2.01 -16.79 5.35
CA ALA A 184 2.21 -16.94 3.91
C ALA A 184 3.66 -16.68 3.46
N GLY A 185 4.45 -16.03 4.33
CA GLY A 185 5.75 -15.47 3.99
C GLY A 185 5.65 -14.12 3.27
N PRO A 186 6.73 -13.30 3.28
CA PRO A 186 6.72 -11.95 2.72
C PRO A 186 6.34 -11.89 1.24
N SER A 187 6.92 -12.78 0.41
CA SER A 187 6.67 -12.81 -1.05
C SER A 187 5.22 -13.11 -1.39
N THR A 188 4.63 -14.13 -0.75
CA THR A 188 3.24 -14.51 -0.98
C THR A 188 2.28 -13.45 -0.46
N ALA A 189 2.60 -12.81 0.67
CA ALA A 189 1.79 -11.74 1.25
C ALA A 189 1.70 -10.52 0.31
N ILE A 190 2.78 -10.18 -0.40
CA ILE A 190 2.79 -9.09 -1.41
C ILE A 190 1.74 -9.30 -2.49
N PHE A 191 1.52 -10.53 -2.95
CA PHE A 191 0.56 -10.83 -4.02
C PHE A 191 -0.83 -11.19 -3.49
N THR A 192 -0.93 -11.71 -2.26
CA THR A 192 -2.22 -12.14 -1.69
C THR A 192 -2.98 -10.99 -1.05
N CYS A 193 -2.30 -10.10 -0.32
CA CYS A 193 -2.93 -8.97 0.37
C CYS A 193 -3.71 -8.04 -0.60
N PRO A 194 -3.18 -7.71 -1.80
CA PRO A 194 -3.90 -6.89 -2.77
C PRO A 194 -5.17 -7.53 -3.32
N LEU A 195 -5.37 -8.85 -3.18
CA LEU A 195 -6.61 -9.49 -3.61
C LEU A 195 -7.78 -9.06 -2.71
N PHE A 196 -7.56 -8.94 -1.40
CA PHE A 196 -8.58 -8.38 -0.49
C PHE A 196 -8.89 -6.92 -0.84
N PHE A 197 -7.86 -6.15 -1.19
CA PHE A 197 -7.98 -4.76 -1.62
C PHE A 197 -8.71 -4.62 -2.97
N GLY A 198 -8.39 -5.45 -3.96
CA GLY A 198 -9.04 -5.46 -5.27
C GLY A 198 -10.50 -5.90 -5.17
N VAL A 199 -10.81 -6.93 -4.37
CA VAL A 199 -12.19 -7.36 -4.12
C VAL A 199 -13.00 -6.24 -3.46
N ALA A 200 -12.41 -5.50 -2.52
CA ALA A 200 -13.06 -4.35 -1.90
C ALA A 200 -13.48 -3.27 -2.92
N HIS A 201 -12.80 -3.15 -4.06
CA HIS A 201 -13.13 -2.18 -5.12
C HIS A 201 -14.29 -2.60 -6.03
N PHE A 202 -14.75 -3.86 -6.00
CA PHE A 202 -15.97 -4.27 -6.73
C PHE A 202 -17.21 -3.49 -6.31
N HIS A 203 -17.18 -2.86 -5.12
CA HIS A 203 -18.24 -1.97 -4.68
C HIS A 203 -18.51 -0.81 -5.67
N HIS A 204 -17.51 -0.38 -6.44
CA HIS A 204 -17.71 0.61 -7.51
C HIS A 204 -18.51 0.03 -8.68
N VAL A 205 -18.31 -1.23 -9.03
CA VAL A 205 -19.07 -1.92 -10.09
C VAL A 205 -20.56 -1.97 -9.74
N ILE A 206 -20.87 -2.26 -8.47
CA ILE A 206 -22.24 -2.25 -7.94
C ILE A 206 -22.86 -0.85 -8.10
N GLU A 207 -22.08 0.21 -7.86
CA GLU A 207 -22.51 1.59 -8.02
C GLU A 207 -22.78 1.97 -9.49
N LEU A 208 -21.89 1.60 -10.43
CA LEU A 208 -22.10 1.82 -11.86
C LEU A 208 -23.36 1.10 -12.37
N LEU A 209 -23.58 -0.15 -11.94
CA LEU A 209 -24.78 -0.92 -12.26
C LEU A 209 -26.04 -0.27 -11.69
N ARG A 210 -25.97 0.24 -10.44
CA ARG A 210 -27.10 0.88 -9.76
C ARG A 210 -27.54 2.17 -10.46
N PHE A 211 -26.60 2.98 -10.95
CA PHE A 211 -26.90 4.23 -11.65
C PHE A 211 -27.02 4.09 -13.18
N ARG A 212 -26.99 2.86 -13.72
CA ARG A 212 -27.06 2.55 -15.17
C ARG A 212 -26.07 3.35 -16.02
N GLN A 213 -24.87 3.59 -15.51
CA GLN A 213 -23.84 4.35 -16.23
C GLN A 213 -23.01 3.45 -17.14
N GLY A 214 -23.56 3.10 -18.31
CA GLY A 214 -22.83 2.38 -19.38
C GLY A 214 -23.46 1.05 -19.80
N THR A 215 -22.86 0.42 -20.82
CA THR A 215 -23.26 -0.92 -21.27
C THR A 215 -22.72 -1.99 -20.31
N VAL A 216 -23.38 -3.15 -20.22
CA VAL A 216 -22.92 -4.26 -19.36
C VAL A 216 -21.48 -4.67 -19.69
N SER A 217 -21.14 -4.72 -20.99
CA SER A 217 -19.79 -5.00 -21.46
C SER A 217 -18.78 -3.92 -21.02
N GLY A 218 -19.14 -2.65 -21.11
CA GLY A 218 -18.28 -1.54 -20.64
C GLY A 218 -18.07 -1.55 -19.13
N ILE A 219 -19.13 -1.84 -18.36
CA ILE A 219 -19.04 -1.97 -16.90
C ILE A 219 -18.16 -3.15 -16.51
N PHE A 220 -18.29 -4.30 -17.18
CA PHE A 220 -17.44 -5.46 -16.96
C PHE A 220 -15.96 -5.16 -17.27
N LEU A 221 -15.68 -4.54 -18.42
CA LEU A 221 -14.32 -4.18 -18.80
C LEU A 221 -13.69 -3.18 -17.81
N SER A 222 -14.47 -2.19 -17.37
CA SER A 222 -14.06 -1.24 -16.32
C SER A 222 -13.78 -1.95 -15.00
N ALA A 223 -14.59 -2.94 -14.61
CA ALA A 223 -14.38 -3.73 -13.40
C ALA A 223 -13.07 -4.53 -13.45
N VAL A 224 -12.82 -5.23 -14.55
CA VAL A 224 -11.59 -6.02 -14.75
C VAL A 224 -10.37 -5.10 -14.72
N PHE A 225 -10.41 -3.99 -15.46
CA PHE A 225 -9.32 -3.02 -15.47
C PHE A 225 -9.05 -2.46 -14.07
N GLN A 226 -10.10 -2.04 -13.36
CA GLN A 226 -9.97 -1.51 -12.01
C GLN A 226 -9.40 -2.54 -11.04
N PHE A 227 -9.87 -3.79 -11.08
CA PHE A 227 -9.34 -4.87 -10.25
C PHE A 227 -7.87 -5.15 -10.55
N SER A 228 -7.50 -5.35 -11.82
CA SER A 228 -6.12 -5.64 -12.21
C SER A 228 -5.17 -4.50 -11.85
N TYR A 229 -5.57 -3.26 -12.13
CA TYR A 229 -4.75 -2.08 -11.82
C TYR A 229 -4.56 -1.89 -10.31
N THR A 230 -5.64 -1.98 -9.53
CA THR A 230 -5.58 -1.86 -8.07
C THR A 230 -4.81 -3.01 -7.41
N ALA A 231 -4.86 -4.23 -7.98
CA ALA A 231 -4.08 -5.36 -7.50
C ALA A 231 -2.57 -5.15 -7.75
N VAL A 232 -2.16 -4.68 -8.93
CA VAL A 232 -0.76 -4.37 -9.25
C VAL A 232 -0.23 -3.24 -8.38
N PHE A 233 -0.98 -2.14 -8.28
CA PHE A 233 -0.65 -1.03 -7.38
C PHE A 233 -0.55 -1.52 -5.92
N GLY A 234 -1.47 -2.38 -5.51
CA GLY A 234 -1.49 -2.92 -4.18
C GLY A 234 -0.30 -3.82 -3.86
N ALA A 235 0.17 -4.59 -4.84
CA ALA A 235 1.39 -5.40 -4.70
C ALA A 235 2.61 -4.50 -4.59
N TYR A 236 2.67 -3.41 -5.36
CA TYR A 236 3.75 -2.43 -5.25
C TYR A 236 3.81 -1.78 -3.86
N THR A 237 2.69 -1.27 -3.34
CA THR A 237 2.66 -0.67 -1.98
C THR A 237 2.93 -1.69 -0.88
N ALA A 238 2.48 -2.94 -1.03
CA ALA A 238 2.84 -4.02 -0.10
C ALA A 238 4.34 -4.34 -0.12
N PHE A 239 4.96 -4.35 -1.30
CA PHE A 239 6.40 -4.50 -1.46
C PHE A 239 7.15 -3.35 -0.75
N ILE A 240 6.77 -2.09 -1.00
CA ILE A 240 7.36 -0.93 -0.32
C ILE A 240 7.20 -1.06 1.20
N PHE A 241 6.02 -1.42 1.70
CA PHE A 241 5.77 -1.56 3.13
C PHE A 241 6.66 -2.62 3.79
N ILE A 242 6.80 -3.80 3.18
CA ILE A 242 7.63 -4.89 3.74
C ILE A 242 9.11 -4.52 3.71
N ARG A 243 9.59 -3.94 2.61
CA ARG A 243 10.99 -3.57 2.41
C ARG A 243 11.44 -2.40 3.29
N THR A 244 10.57 -1.42 3.49
CA THR A 244 10.90 -0.22 4.28
C THR A 244 10.47 -0.35 5.73
N GLY A 245 9.43 -1.13 6.04
CA GLY A 245 8.84 -1.18 7.37
C GLY A 245 8.16 0.13 7.78
N HIS A 246 7.71 0.95 6.82
CA HIS A 246 7.07 2.23 7.07
C HIS A 246 5.74 2.39 6.33
N LEU A 247 4.73 2.90 7.02
CA LEU A 247 3.43 3.24 6.43
C LEU A 247 3.47 4.49 5.54
N VAL A 248 4.34 5.45 5.87
CA VAL A 248 4.38 6.74 5.16
C VAL A 248 4.75 6.61 3.68
N GLY A 249 5.66 5.68 3.33
CA GLY A 249 6.08 5.45 1.96
C GLY A 249 4.90 5.06 1.06
N PRO A 250 4.20 3.94 1.35
CA PRO A 250 2.99 3.55 0.63
C PRO A 250 1.94 4.65 0.55
N VAL A 251 1.68 5.38 1.64
CA VAL A 251 0.69 6.48 1.66
C VAL A 251 1.05 7.57 0.65
N LEU A 252 2.32 8.01 0.63
CA LEU A 252 2.78 9.05 -0.28
C LEU A 252 2.78 8.57 -1.74
N CYS A 253 3.22 7.33 -1.99
CA CYS A 253 3.14 6.70 -3.30
C CYS A 253 1.69 6.64 -3.80
N HIS A 254 0.75 6.31 -2.91
CA HIS A 254 -0.69 6.27 -3.22
C HIS A 254 -1.22 7.66 -3.55
N SER A 255 -0.99 8.66 -2.70
CA SER A 255 -1.39 10.05 -2.98
C SER A 255 -0.86 10.53 -4.33
N PHE A 256 0.42 10.27 -4.62
CA PHE A 256 1.03 10.63 -5.90
C PHE A 256 0.37 9.92 -7.10
N CYS A 257 0.12 8.60 -7.00
CA CYS A 257 -0.60 7.86 -8.04
C CYS A 257 -2.03 8.36 -8.24
N ASN A 258 -2.73 8.75 -7.17
CA ASN A 258 -4.07 9.34 -7.27
C ASN A 258 -4.06 10.72 -7.93
N TYR A 259 -2.99 11.50 -7.74
CA TYR A 259 -2.80 12.76 -8.43
C TYR A 259 -2.50 12.56 -9.92
N MET A 260 -1.55 11.68 -10.26
CA MET A 260 -1.15 11.43 -11.65
C MET A 260 -2.23 10.68 -12.46
N GLY A 261 -2.98 9.80 -11.81
CA GLY A 261 -3.96 8.93 -12.45
C GLY A 261 -3.32 7.87 -13.35
N PHE A 262 -4.16 7.22 -14.15
CA PHE A 262 -3.66 6.26 -15.13
C PHE A 262 -2.97 7.00 -16.29
N PRO A 263 -1.77 6.59 -16.71
CA PRO A 263 -1.05 7.25 -17.79
C PRO A 263 -1.85 7.30 -19.10
N ALA A 264 -2.14 8.51 -19.59
CA ALA A 264 -2.88 8.72 -20.82
C ALA A 264 -1.98 8.51 -22.06
N VAL A 265 -1.69 7.25 -22.38
CA VAL A 265 -0.82 6.89 -23.52
C VAL A 265 -1.41 7.36 -24.85
N SER A 266 -2.73 7.38 -24.98
CA SER A 266 -3.41 7.87 -26.19
C SER A 266 -3.10 9.34 -26.46
N THR A 267 -3.20 10.21 -25.45
CA THR A 267 -2.89 11.64 -25.63
C THR A 267 -1.40 11.86 -25.89
N ALA A 268 -0.53 11.03 -25.32
CA ALA A 268 0.90 11.06 -25.60
C ALA A 268 1.24 10.70 -27.07
N LEU A 269 0.45 9.82 -27.71
CA LEU A 269 0.64 9.44 -29.12
C LEU A 269 0.25 10.57 -30.09
N ASP A 270 -0.73 11.38 -29.70
CA ASP A 270 -1.23 12.52 -30.48
C ASP A 270 -0.37 13.79 -30.32
N HIS A 271 0.56 13.80 -29.37
CA HIS A 271 1.39 14.97 -29.06
C HIS A 271 2.46 15.23 -30.14
N PRO A 272 2.78 16.50 -30.50
CA PRO A 272 3.81 16.84 -31.49
C PRO A 272 5.19 16.25 -31.18
N HIS A 273 5.53 16.13 -29.89
CA HIS A 273 6.78 15.54 -29.39
C HIS A 273 6.62 14.09 -28.90
N ARG A 274 5.67 13.33 -29.47
CA ARG A 274 5.34 11.94 -29.07
C ARG A 274 6.55 11.01 -28.89
N LEU A 275 7.55 11.08 -29.77
CA LEU A 275 8.72 10.19 -29.68
C LEU A 275 9.51 10.42 -28.39
N THR A 276 9.69 11.68 -28.01
CA THR A 276 10.34 12.07 -26.76
C THR A 276 9.50 11.63 -25.56
N ILE A 277 8.18 11.84 -25.58
CA ILE A 277 7.32 11.40 -24.48
C ILE A 277 7.43 9.88 -24.30
N LEU A 278 7.21 9.12 -25.37
CA LEU A 278 7.23 7.66 -25.33
C LEU A 278 8.59 7.10 -24.91
N SER A 279 9.70 7.75 -25.29
CA SER A 279 11.02 7.33 -24.82
C SER A 279 11.16 7.50 -23.29
N PHE A 280 10.62 8.58 -22.71
CA PHE A 280 10.57 8.76 -21.25
C PHE A 280 9.61 7.82 -20.53
N TYR A 281 8.51 7.39 -21.17
CA TYR A 281 7.67 6.31 -20.64
C TYR A 281 8.47 5.01 -20.51
N ILE A 282 9.17 4.60 -21.58
CA ILE A 282 9.98 3.37 -21.57
C ILE A 282 11.14 3.50 -20.58
N LEU A 283 11.84 4.64 -20.59
CA LEU A 283 12.96 4.92 -19.70
C LEU A 283 12.53 4.85 -18.23
N GLY A 284 11.38 5.44 -17.88
CA GLY A 284 10.84 5.41 -16.52
C GLY A 284 10.60 3.99 -16.02
N VAL A 285 10.01 3.13 -16.86
CA VAL A 285 9.76 1.72 -16.52
C VAL A 285 11.08 0.95 -16.38
N VAL A 286 12.03 1.13 -17.30
CA VAL A 286 13.35 0.46 -17.22
C VAL A 286 14.09 0.88 -15.95
N LEU A 287 14.17 2.18 -15.68
CA LEU A 287 14.83 2.71 -14.48
C LEU A 287 14.15 2.23 -13.21
N PHE A 288 12.80 2.16 -13.18
CA PHE A 288 12.07 1.63 -12.04
C PHE A 288 12.51 0.20 -11.70
N PHE A 289 12.58 -0.71 -12.67
CA PHE A 289 13.01 -2.10 -12.41
C PHE A 289 14.49 -2.20 -12.00
N LEU A 290 15.35 -1.31 -12.50
CA LEU A 290 16.75 -1.27 -12.09
C LEU A 290 16.93 -0.73 -10.66
N LEU A 291 16.09 0.23 -10.26
CA LEU A 291 16.21 0.95 -8.99
C LEU A 291 15.36 0.36 -7.86
N ILE A 292 14.36 -0.48 -8.16
CA ILE A 292 13.38 -0.96 -7.17
C ILE A 292 14.03 -1.61 -5.95
N PHE A 293 15.04 -2.48 -6.13
CA PHE A 293 15.71 -3.13 -5.01
C PHE A 293 16.72 -2.21 -4.30
N SER A 294 17.48 -1.41 -5.07
CA SER A 294 18.48 -0.50 -4.50
C SER A 294 17.85 0.62 -3.66
N MET A 295 16.76 1.21 -4.15
CA MET A 295 16.07 2.29 -3.43
C MET A 295 15.21 1.77 -2.28
N THR A 296 14.92 0.47 -2.22
CA THR A 296 14.14 -0.14 -1.14
C THR A 296 14.98 -1.09 -0.28
N ASP A 297 16.29 -0.90 -0.26
CA ASP A 297 17.19 -1.66 0.61
C ASP A 297 16.87 -1.37 2.10
N PRO A 298 16.47 -2.39 2.89
CA PRO A 298 16.13 -2.29 4.31
C PRO A 298 17.18 -1.58 5.16
N LEU A 299 18.45 -1.61 4.75
CA LEU A 299 19.54 -0.93 5.45
C LEU A 299 19.31 0.57 5.59
N PHE A 300 18.64 1.21 4.62
CA PHE A 300 18.29 2.64 4.72
C PHE A 300 17.17 2.92 5.73
N TYR A 301 16.40 1.90 6.10
CA TYR A 301 15.15 2.05 6.85
C TYR A 301 15.21 1.47 8.27
N GLY A 302 16.39 1.09 8.75
CA GLY A 302 16.58 0.46 10.06
C GLY A 302 16.24 -1.02 10.03
N PHE A 303 17.23 -1.83 9.64
CA PHE A 303 17.17 -3.29 9.50
C PHE A 303 17.30 -4.01 10.87
N PRO A 304 16.59 -5.13 11.08
CA PRO A 304 15.56 -5.73 10.21
C PRO A 304 14.24 -4.95 10.30
N THR A 305 13.46 -4.93 9.21
CA THR A 305 12.15 -4.27 9.25
C THR A 305 11.21 -5.03 10.20
N PRO A 306 10.31 -4.34 10.93
CA PRO A 306 9.46 -4.96 11.94
C PRO A 306 8.65 -6.16 11.43
N VAL A 307 8.09 -6.04 10.23
CA VAL A 307 7.28 -7.09 9.60
C VAL A 307 8.13 -8.31 9.25
N CYS A 308 9.38 -8.10 8.83
CA CYS A 308 10.32 -9.18 8.52
C CYS A 308 10.83 -9.91 9.77
N THR A 309 10.66 -9.35 10.98
CA THR A 309 10.94 -10.10 12.22
C THR A 309 9.89 -11.19 12.50
N LEU A 310 8.74 -11.14 11.82
CA LEU A 310 7.65 -12.10 11.99
C LEU A 310 7.81 -13.37 11.14
N THR A 311 8.79 -13.42 10.22
CA THR A 311 9.06 -14.62 9.43
C THR A 311 10.09 -15.50 10.13
N SER A 312 9.85 -16.81 10.12
CA SER A 312 10.80 -17.83 10.60
C SER A 312 11.98 -18.05 9.65
N THR A 313 11.85 -17.63 8.38
CA THR A 313 12.90 -17.72 7.36
C THR A 313 13.14 -16.36 6.71
N PRO A 314 14.36 -15.80 6.79
CA PRO A 314 14.69 -14.57 6.10
C PRO A 314 14.78 -14.84 4.59
N GLY A 315 13.73 -14.48 3.86
CA GLY A 315 13.75 -14.48 2.39
C GLY A 315 14.42 -13.23 1.83
N SER A 316 14.82 -13.26 0.55
CA SER A 316 15.50 -12.14 -0.13
C SER A 316 14.73 -10.81 -0.09
N ILE A 317 13.40 -10.84 0.06
CA ILE A 317 12.56 -9.64 0.22
C ILE A 317 12.77 -8.98 1.59
N CYS A 318 13.21 -9.73 2.60
CA CYS A 318 13.53 -9.18 3.91
C CYS A 318 15.02 -8.90 4.10
N SER A 319 15.85 -9.16 3.07
CA SER A 319 17.31 -9.02 3.08
C SER A 319 17.80 -7.77 2.36
#